data_AF-A0A953EGT7-F1
#
_entry.id   AF-A0A953EGT7-F1
#
_cell.length_a   1.000
_cell.length_b   1.000
_cell.length_c   1.000
_cell.angle_alpha   90.00
_cell.angle_beta   90.00
_cell.angle_gamma   90.00
#
_symmetry.space_group_name_H-M   'P 1'
#
loop_
_entity.id
_entity.type
_entity.pdbx_description
1 polymer ?
#
loop_
_entity_poly.entity_id
_entity_poly.type
_entity_poly.pdbx_seq_one_letter_code
_entity_poly.pdbx_strand_id
1 'polypeptide(L)'
;AVLLLDEPSEGLAPLIVAQIGELIRKLRQMGTTIVLAEQNSRFCLGVATAVAVIDKGSIVWRGSVEQFRADPSIQARYLQV
;
A
#
# COMPACT_ATOMS: atom_id res chain seq x y z
N ALA A 1 -8.75 -13.04 -11.18
CA ALA A 1 -7.83 -12.16 -11.94
C ALA A 1 -6.93 -11.42 -10.95
N VAL A 2 -5.70 -11.08 -11.34
CA VAL A 2 -4.75 -10.30 -10.51
C VAL A 2 -4.50 -8.97 -11.21
N LEU A 3 -4.60 -7.87 -10.45
CA LEU A 3 -4.24 -6.53 -10.90
C LEU A 3 -2.93 -6.10 -10.23
N LEU A 4 -1.96 -5.67 -11.02
CA LEU A 4 -0.70 -5.09 -10.55
C LEU A 4 -0.75 -3.59 -10.78
N LEU A 5 -0.48 -2.80 -9.75
CA LEU A 5 -0.43 -1.34 -9.82
C LEU A 5 0.94 -0.85 -9.40
N ASP A 6 1.57 -0.05 -10.24
CA ASP A 6 2.85 0.59 -9.96
C ASP A 6 2.63 2.09 -9.78
N GLU A 7 2.94 2.59 -8.59
CA GLU A 7 2.82 3.99 -8.16
C GLU A 7 1.49 4.69 -8.58
N PRO A 8 0.30 4.11 -8.29
CA PRO A 8 -0.98 4.62 -8.80
C PRO A 8 -1.40 5.99 -8.24
N SER A 9 -0.70 6.55 -7.24
CA SER A 9 -1.02 7.87 -6.66
C SER A 9 -0.04 8.98 -7.08
N GLU A 10 1.05 8.65 -7.79
CA GLU A 10 2.11 9.59 -8.13
C GLU A 10 1.63 10.72 -9.04
N GLY A 11 1.97 11.97 -8.69
CA GLY A 11 1.65 13.15 -9.49
C GLY A 11 0.16 13.52 -9.57
N LEU A 12 -0.71 12.81 -8.87
CA LEU A 12 -2.16 13.02 -8.93
C LEU A 12 -2.65 14.01 -7.87
N ALA A 13 -3.71 14.74 -8.22
CA ALA A 13 -4.39 15.61 -7.27
C ALA A 13 -5.01 14.79 -6.11
N PRO A 14 -5.08 15.32 -4.88
CA PRO A 14 -5.58 14.58 -3.71
C PRO A 14 -6.97 13.95 -3.89
N LEU A 15 -7.86 14.62 -4.63
CA LEU A 15 -9.19 14.10 -4.95
C LEU A 15 -9.12 12.82 -5.79
N ILE A 16 -8.21 12.77 -6.77
CA ILE A 16 -8.04 11.61 -7.65
C ILE A 16 -7.48 10.42 -6.86
N VAL A 17 -6.51 10.68 -5.97
CA VAL A 17 -5.96 9.64 -5.08
C VAL A 17 -7.07 9.01 -4.22
N ALA A 18 -7.97 9.82 -3.68
CA ALA A 18 -9.13 9.31 -2.93
C ALA A 18 -10.05 8.44 -3.79
N GLN A 19 -10.34 8.86 -5.04
CA GLN A 19 -11.16 8.10 -5.98
C GLN A 19 -10.53 6.75 -6.37
N ILE A 20 -9.21 6.73 -6.59
CA ILE A 20 -8.46 5.49 -6.86
C ILE A 20 -8.55 4.54 -5.67
N GLY A 21 -8.41 5.06 -4.44
CA GLY A 21 -8.56 4.26 -3.23
C GLY A 21 -9.94 3.59 -3.13
N GLU A 22 -11.01 4.32 -3.46
CA GLU A 22 -12.37 3.76 -3.52
C GLU A 22 -12.53 2.70 -4.60
N LEU A 23 -11.94 2.91 -5.79
CA LEU A 23 -11.98 1.93 -6.87
C LEU A 23 -11.27 0.63 -6.48
N ILE A 24 -10.08 0.72 -5.87
CA ILE A 24 -9.32 -0.43 -5.37
C ILE A 24 -10.16 -1.23 -4.37
N ARG A 25 -10.86 -0.55 -3.44
CA ARG A 25 -11.74 -1.21 -2.47
C ARG A 25 -12.90 -1.95 -3.15
N LYS A 26 -13.54 -1.34 -4.15
CA LYS A 26 -14.62 -1.98 -4.92
C LYS A 26 -14.13 -3.21 -5.70
N LEU A 27 -12.99 -3.09 -6.39
CA LEU A 27 -12.40 -4.20 -7.14
C LEU A 27 -12.07 -5.39 -6.23
N ARG A 28 -11.54 -5.11 -5.03
CA ARG A 28 -11.31 -6.13 -4.00
C ARG A 28 -12.61 -6.81 -3.57
N GLN A 29 -13.67 -6.04 -3.33
CA GLN A 29 -15.00 -6.59 -2.97
C GLN A 29 -15.59 -7.48 -4.07
N MET A 30 -15.24 -7.24 -5.33
CA MET A 30 -15.60 -8.09 -6.47
C MET A 30 -14.74 -9.36 -6.59
N GLY A 31 -13.80 -9.60 -5.66
CA GLY A 31 -12.93 -10.79 -5.67
C GLY A 31 -11.64 -10.63 -6.47
N THR A 32 -11.29 -9.41 -6.91
CA THR A 32 -10.01 -9.16 -7.58
C THR A 32 -8.88 -9.11 -6.56
N THR A 33 -7.82 -9.91 -6.78
CA THR A 33 -6.57 -9.77 -6.03
C THR A 33 -5.78 -8.61 -6.60
N ILE A 34 -5.31 -7.71 -5.73
CA ILE A 34 -4.57 -6.50 -6.12
C ILE A 34 -3.23 -6.53 -5.41
N VAL A 35 -2.15 -6.34 -6.18
CA VAL A 35 -0.80 -6.08 -5.66
C VAL A 35 -0.43 -4.67 -6.10
N LEU A 36 -0.11 -3.80 -5.15
CA LEU A 36 0.25 -2.42 -5.43
C LEU A 36 1.63 -2.11 -4.83
N ALA A 37 2.46 -1.43 -5.61
CA ALA A 37 3.72 -0.85 -5.18
C ALA A 37 3.54 0.66 -5.01
N GLU A 38 3.96 1.20 -3.86
CA GLU A 38 3.89 2.63 -3.56
C GLU A 38 4.98 3.06 -2.57
N GLN A 39 5.52 4.26 -2.81
CA GLN A 39 6.29 5.07 -1.87
C GLN A 39 5.35 5.82 -0.88
N ASN A 40 4.14 6.19 -1.30
CA ASN A 40 3.13 6.81 -0.44
C ASN A 40 2.53 5.80 0.55
N SER A 41 3.21 5.64 1.68
CA SER A 41 2.81 4.72 2.74
C SER A 41 1.41 4.98 3.29
N ARG A 42 0.98 6.25 3.39
CA ARG A 42 -0.37 6.60 3.87
C ARG A 42 -1.46 6.07 2.96
N PHE A 43 -1.28 6.21 1.64
CA PHE A 43 -2.21 5.66 0.66
C PHE A 43 -2.22 4.13 0.72
N CYS A 44 -1.06 3.50 0.65
CA CYS A 44 -0.90 2.05 0.68
C CYS A 44 -1.58 1.43 1.92
N LEU A 45 -1.28 1.96 3.12
CA LEU A 45 -1.87 1.51 4.38
C LEU A 45 -3.37 1.81 4.49
N GLY A 46 -3.90 2.73 3.68
CA GLY A 46 -5.32 3.04 3.63
C GLY A 46 -6.15 2.03 2.82
N VAL A 47 -5.53 1.27 1.91
CA VAL A 47 -6.22 0.35 0.99
C VAL A 47 -5.80 -1.11 1.17
N ALA A 48 -4.59 -1.36 1.67
CA ALA A 48 -4.02 -2.69 1.81
C ALA A 48 -4.63 -3.49 2.98
N THR A 49 -4.55 -4.81 2.88
CA THR A 49 -4.83 -5.75 3.99
C THR A 49 -3.55 -6.37 4.55
N ALA A 50 -2.52 -6.50 3.71
CA ALA A 50 -1.18 -6.94 4.07
C ALA A 50 -0.15 -6.07 3.36
N VAL A 51 1.03 -5.94 3.96
CA VAL A 51 2.14 -5.11 3.47
C VAL A 51 3.42 -5.91 3.50
N ALA A 52 4.27 -5.67 2.51
CA ALA A 52 5.68 -6.05 2.53
C ALA A 52 6.50 -4.76 2.34
N VAL A 53 7.56 -4.60 3.12
CA VAL A 53 8.52 -3.52 2.97
C VAL A 53 9.74 -4.08 2.26
N ILE A 54 10.12 -3.43 1.16
CA ILE A 54 11.30 -3.78 0.39
C ILE A 54 12.35 -2.69 0.60
N ASP A 55 13.55 -3.09 0.97
CA ASP A 55 14.73 -2.22 1.04
C ASP A 55 15.89 -2.93 0.36
N LYS A 56 16.61 -2.21 -0.53
CA LYS A 56 17.74 -2.72 -1.32
C LYS A 56 17.47 -4.09 -1.97
N GLY A 57 16.27 -4.26 -2.54
CA GLY A 57 15.87 -5.48 -3.25
C GLY A 57 15.54 -6.68 -2.36
N SER A 58 15.45 -6.48 -1.04
CA SER A 58 15.09 -7.54 -0.08
C SER A 58 13.84 -7.17 0.71
N ILE A 59 12.99 -8.17 0.99
CA ILE A 59 11.87 -7.98 1.91
C ILE A 59 12.42 -7.93 3.33
N VAL A 60 12.39 -6.76 3.94
CA VAL A 60 12.88 -6.53 5.32
C VAL A 60 11.77 -6.69 6.35
N TRP A 61 10.51 -6.61 5.93
CA TRP A 61 9.35 -6.81 6.79
C TRP A 61 8.15 -7.26 5.96
N ARG A 62 7.29 -8.12 6.53
CA ARG A 62 6.00 -8.54 5.93
C ARG A 62 4.99 -8.91 7.01
N GLY A 63 3.74 -8.51 6.83
CA GLY A 63 2.66 -8.81 7.76
C GLY A 63 1.34 -8.15 7.37
N SER A 64 0.35 -8.21 8.26
CA SER A 64 -0.91 -7.50 8.10
C SER A 64 -0.73 -5.99 8.35
N VAL A 65 -1.65 -5.17 7.84
CA VAL A 65 -1.62 -3.72 8.14
C VAL A 65 -1.74 -3.44 9.64
N GLU A 66 -2.48 -4.27 10.38
CA GLU A 66 -2.62 -4.17 11.83
C GLU A 66 -1.28 -4.41 12.53
N GLN A 67 -0.56 -5.46 12.13
CA GLN A 67 0.79 -5.75 12.65
C GLN A 67 1.75 -4.59 12.33
N PHE A 68 1.66 -4.04 11.11
CA PHE A 68 2.49 -2.91 10.70
C PHE A 68 2.22 -1.64 11.53
N ARG A 69 0.95 -1.38 11.85
CA ARG A 69 0.55 -0.24 12.69
C ARG A 69 0.93 -0.42 14.16
N ALA A 70 0.96 -1.66 14.63
CA ALA A 70 1.35 -2.00 16.00
C ALA A 70 2.86 -1.92 16.26
N ASP A 71 3.69 -1.80 15.20
CA ASP A 71 5.15 -1.70 15.31
C ASP A 71 5.66 -0.36 14.74
N PRO A 72 5.69 0.72 15.55
CA PRO A 72 6.20 2.02 15.14
C PRO A 72 7.69 2.00 14.75
N SER A 73 8.46 1.02 15.22
CA SER A 73 9.90 0.95 14.96
C SER A 73 10.19 0.67 13.49
N ILE A 74 9.36 -0.14 12.84
CA ILE A 74 9.46 -0.44 11.41
C ILE A 74 9.13 0.79 10.56
N GLN A 75 8.10 1.54 10.95
CA GLN A 75 7.73 2.79 10.27
C GLN A 75 8.86 3.82 10.38
N ALA A 76 9.42 3.99 11.57
CA ALA A 76 10.52 4.91 11.80
C ALA A 76 11.78 4.51 11.01
N ARG A 77 12.04 3.22 10.84
CA ARG A 77 13.24 2.73 10.17
C ARG A 77 13.15 2.76 8.64
N TYR A 78 11.97 2.54 8.07
CA TYR A 78 11.83 2.29 6.62
C TYR A 78 10.89 3.24 5.89
N LEU A 79 10.09 4.05 6.58
CA LEU A 79 9.13 4.99 5.96
C LEU A 79 9.44 6.47 6.26
N GLN A 80 10.61 6.78 6.83
CA GLN A 80 11.07 8.16 7.04
C GLN A 80 11.67 8.73 5.76
N VAL A 81 10.81 9.09 4.80
CA VAL A 81 11.12 10.02 3.69
C VAL A 81 9.88 10.84 3.38
#